data_AF-A0A422QP98-F1
#
_entry.id   AF-A0A422QP98-F1
#
_cell.length_a   1.000
_cell.length_b   1.000
_cell.length_c   1.000
_cell.angle_alpha   90.00
_cell.angle_beta   90.00
_cell.angle_gamma   90.00
#
_symmetry.space_group_name_H-M   'P 1'
#
loop_
_entity.id
_entity.type
_entity.pdbx_description
1 polymer ?
#
loop_
_entity_poly.entity_id
_entity_poly.type
_entity_poly.pdbx_seq_one_letter_code
_entity_poly.pdbx_strand_id
1 'polypeptide(L)'
;MNEKRPTLTTRQGHPVRDNQSLRSVGERGPATLENYQFIEKITHFDRERIPERVVHARGTGAHGVFEAYGKIGDEPASTYTTARVLNETGVQTPVFVRFSTVIGGKESPETARDPRGFAVKLKTVDGNWDLVGNNLKVFFIRDAIKFP
;
A
#
# COMPACT_ATOMS: atom_id res chain seq x y z
N MET A 1 -0.30 9.63 -15.29
CA MET A 1 -0.59 8.26 -15.81
C MET A 1 0.03 8.16 -17.19
N ASN A 2 0.95 7.22 -17.39
CA ASN A 2 1.61 7.04 -18.68
C ASN A 2 0.94 5.85 -19.37
N GLU A 3 -0.16 6.08 -20.09
CA GLU A 3 -0.87 4.99 -20.77
C GLU A 3 -0.11 4.58 -22.04
N LYS A 4 0.57 3.42 -21.95
CA LYS A 4 1.23 2.77 -23.10
C LYS A 4 0.26 1.98 -23.99
N ARG A 5 -1.05 2.10 -23.79
CA ARG A 5 -2.07 1.36 -24.55
C ARG A 5 -2.95 2.37 -25.30
N PRO A 6 -2.86 2.44 -26.64
CA PRO A 6 -3.66 3.39 -27.42
C PRO A 6 -5.16 3.02 -27.46
N THR A 7 -5.53 1.79 -27.06
CA THR A 7 -6.91 1.30 -27.10
C THR A 7 -7.37 0.85 -25.72
N LEU A 8 -8.52 1.37 -25.28
CA LEU A 8 -9.23 0.89 -24.09
C LEU A 8 -9.79 -0.51 -24.35
N THR A 9 -9.54 -1.44 -23.43
CA THR A 9 -10.04 -2.82 -23.49
C THR A 9 -10.72 -3.22 -22.19
N THR A 10 -11.60 -4.22 -22.26
CA THR A 10 -12.07 -4.95 -21.06
C THR A 10 -10.93 -5.76 -20.42
N ARG A 11 -11.18 -6.35 -19.25
CA ARG A 11 -10.22 -7.26 -18.60
C ARG A 11 -10.00 -8.56 -19.36
N GLN A 12 -10.97 -9.00 -20.16
CA GLN A 12 -10.83 -10.12 -21.09
C GLN A 12 -10.06 -9.74 -22.37
N GLY A 13 -9.67 -8.48 -22.55
CA GLY A 13 -8.94 -8.01 -23.73
C GLY A 13 -9.81 -7.60 -24.92
N HIS A 14 -11.14 -7.53 -24.77
CA HIS A 14 -12.03 -7.05 -25.83
C HIS A 14 -11.89 -5.53 -25.99
N PRO A 15 -11.63 -5.00 -27.20
CA PRO A 15 -11.62 -3.55 -27.43
C PRO A 15 -12.96 -2.91 -27.06
N VAL A 16 -12.92 -1.85 -26.25
CA VAL A 16 -14.09 -1.06 -25.89
C VAL A 16 -14.33 -0.05 -27.00
N ARG A 17 -15.40 -0.26 -27.78
CA ARG A 17 -15.75 0.59 -28.93
C ARG A 17 -16.58 1.82 -28.53
N ASP A 18 -17.43 1.66 -27.53
CA ASP A 18 -18.22 2.75 -26.93
C ASP A 18 -18.10 2.63 -25.40
N ASN A 19 -17.71 3.72 -24.76
CA ASN A 19 -17.59 3.86 -23.31
C ASN A 19 -18.44 5.02 -22.77
N GLN A 20 -19.34 5.54 -23.61
CA GLN A 20 -20.24 6.66 -23.34
C GLN A 20 -21.68 6.18 -23.18
N SER A 21 -22.06 5.10 -23.87
CA SER A 21 -23.44 4.61 -23.93
C SER A 21 -23.58 3.13 -23.56
N LEU A 22 -24.77 2.73 -23.08
CA LEU A 22 -25.18 1.34 -22.90
C LEU A 22 -25.87 0.82 -24.16
N ARG A 23 -25.90 -0.51 -24.34
CA ARG A 23 -26.73 -1.14 -25.35
C ARG A 23 -28.19 -1.16 -24.89
N SER A 24 -29.07 -0.51 -25.64
CA SER A 24 -30.50 -0.37 -25.36
C SER A 24 -31.38 -0.80 -26.54
N VAL A 25 -32.67 -1.01 -26.29
CA VAL A 25 -33.67 -1.24 -27.34
C VAL A 25 -34.08 0.10 -27.98
N GLY A 26 -33.26 0.58 -28.92
CA GLY A 26 -33.40 1.91 -29.52
C GLY A 26 -32.75 3.01 -28.68
N GLU A 27 -32.59 4.20 -29.27
CA GLU A 27 -31.79 5.31 -28.69
C GLU A 27 -32.29 5.77 -27.31
N ARG A 28 -33.59 5.63 -27.04
CA ARG A 28 -34.23 6.03 -25.76
C ARG A 28 -34.93 4.87 -25.05
N GLY A 29 -34.64 3.64 -25.46
CA GLY A 29 -35.23 2.45 -24.85
C GLY A 29 -34.49 1.95 -23.62
N PRO A 30 -35.03 0.92 -22.96
CA PRO A 30 -34.37 0.30 -21.81
C PRO A 30 -33.08 -0.44 -22.21
N ALA A 31 -32.14 -0.54 -21.26
CA ALA A 31 -30.93 -1.35 -21.41
C ALA A 31 -31.25 -2.85 -21.40
N THR A 32 -30.48 -3.65 -22.15
CA THR A 32 -30.60 -5.12 -22.15
C THR A 32 -29.52 -5.77 -21.27
N LEU A 33 -29.63 -7.08 -21.00
CA LEU A 33 -28.55 -7.82 -20.34
C LEU A 33 -27.37 -8.14 -21.27
N GLU A 34 -27.48 -7.88 -22.57
CA GLU A 34 -26.38 -8.04 -23.54
C GLU A 34 -25.35 -6.89 -23.45
N ASN A 35 -24.97 -6.53 -22.23
CA ASN A 35 -24.17 -5.37 -21.86
C ASN A 35 -22.90 -5.83 -21.10
N TYR A 36 -22.16 -6.78 -21.66
CA TYR A 36 -21.00 -7.39 -20.98
C TYR A 36 -19.98 -6.34 -20.51
N GLN A 37 -19.64 -5.37 -21.36
CA GLN A 37 -18.69 -4.30 -21.04
C GLN A 37 -19.14 -3.48 -19.82
N PHE A 38 -20.44 -3.14 -19.74
CA PHE A 38 -21.02 -2.43 -18.60
C PHE A 38 -21.02 -3.29 -17.35
N ILE A 39 -21.49 -4.55 -17.46
CA ILE A 39 -21.57 -5.48 -16.34
C ILE A 39 -20.18 -5.71 -15.75
N GLU A 40 -19.16 -5.98 -16.57
CA GLU A 40 -17.78 -6.17 -16.12
C GLU A 40 -17.26 -4.92 -15.39
N LYS A 41 -17.45 -3.74 -16.00
CA LYS A 41 -16.96 -2.45 -15.47
C LYS A 41 -17.60 -2.12 -14.11
N ILE A 42 -18.93 -2.20 -14.00
CA ILE A 42 -19.66 -1.90 -12.76
C ILE A 42 -19.41 -2.96 -11.69
N THR A 43 -19.38 -4.24 -12.07
CA THR A 43 -19.10 -5.33 -11.10
C THR A 43 -17.75 -5.13 -10.42
N HIS A 44 -16.73 -4.69 -11.17
CA HIS A 44 -15.44 -4.37 -10.58
C HIS A 44 -15.49 -3.09 -9.73
N PHE A 45 -16.11 -2.03 -10.24
CA PHE A 45 -16.26 -0.75 -9.53
C PHE A 45 -16.94 -0.93 -8.16
N ASP A 46 -18.04 -1.68 -8.11
CA ASP A 46 -18.80 -1.97 -6.89
C ASP A 46 -17.97 -2.71 -5.82
N ARG A 47 -16.82 -3.30 -6.21
CA ARG A 47 -15.93 -4.09 -5.37
C ARG A 47 -14.55 -3.44 -5.16
N GLU A 48 -14.40 -2.16 -5.51
CA GLU A 48 -13.13 -1.45 -5.32
C GLU A 48 -12.73 -1.27 -3.85
N ARG A 49 -13.72 -1.18 -2.96
CA ARG A 49 -13.47 -0.92 -1.54
C ARG A 49 -13.20 -2.24 -0.81
N ILE A 50 -11.98 -2.37 -0.29
CA ILE A 50 -11.61 -3.38 0.71
C ILE A 50 -11.71 -2.76 2.11
N PRO A 51 -11.86 -3.57 3.17
CA PRO A 51 -11.82 -3.06 4.54
C PRO A 51 -10.53 -2.27 4.78
N GLU A 52 -10.66 -1.11 5.43
CA GLU A 52 -9.49 -0.39 5.89
C GLU A 52 -8.81 -1.12 7.06
N ARG A 53 -7.61 -0.68 7.41
CA ARG A 53 -6.93 -1.23 8.58
C ARG A 53 -7.70 -0.83 9.83
N VAL A 54 -7.82 -1.75 10.79
CA VAL A 54 -8.50 -1.50 12.08
C VAL A 54 -7.91 -0.30 12.84
N VAL A 55 -6.60 -0.07 12.69
CA VAL A 55 -5.87 1.11 13.13
C VAL A 55 -4.90 1.53 12.04
N HIS A 56 -4.41 2.77 12.07
CA HIS A 56 -3.49 3.27 11.06
C HIS A 56 -4.05 3.27 9.64
N ALA A 57 -5.35 3.55 9.48
CA ALA A 57 -6.05 3.52 8.20
C ALA A 57 -5.57 4.61 7.23
N ARG A 58 -5.57 5.88 7.66
CA ARG A 58 -4.99 6.99 6.88
C ARG A 58 -3.47 6.87 6.83
N GLY A 59 -2.91 6.88 5.63
CA GLY A 59 -1.46 6.84 5.46
C GLY A 59 -1.01 6.97 4.02
N THR A 60 0.29 7.16 3.86
CA THR A 60 0.97 7.32 2.57
C THR A 60 2.20 6.41 2.51
N GLY A 61 2.60 6.03 1.30
CA GLY A 61 3.70 5.11 1.06
C GLY A 61 4.77 5.70 0.14
N ALA A 62 6.02 5.35 0.39
CA ALA A 62 7.15 5.73 -0.46
C ALA A 62 8.12 4.57 -0.63
N HIS A 63 8.66 4.42 -1.83
CA HIS A 63 9.80 3.54 -2.10
C HIS A 63 11.10 4.26 -1.79
N GLY A 64 12.11 3.49 -1.41
CA GLY A 64 13.46 4.01 -1.19
C GLY A 64 14.49 2.89 -1.16
N VAL A 65 15.68 3.23 -0.70
CA VAL A 65 16.77 2.28 -0.47
C VAL A 65 17.33 2.48 0.93
N PHE A 66 17.80 1.38 1.53
CA PHE A 66 18.56 1.37 2.77
C PHE A 66 19.96 0.83 2.47
N GLU A 67 20.98 1.52 2.96
CA GLU A 67 22.38 1.11 2.84
C GLU A 67 23.00 1.14 4.23
N ALA A 68 23.57 0.01 4.67
CA ALA A 68 24.18 -0.10 5.98
C ALA A 68 25.61 0.42 5.98
N TYR A 69 26.01 1.02 7.10
CA TYR A 69 27.40 1.40 7.34
C TYR A 69 28.29 0.21 7.79
N GLY A 70 27.70 -0.98 8.02
CA GLY A 70 28.42 -2.17 8.51
C GLY A 70 28.83 -2.10 9.99
N LYS A 71 28.40 -1.08 10.72
CA LYS A 71 28.79 -0.79 12.11
C LYS A 71 27.58 -0.39 12.96
N ILE A 72 27.66 -0.67 14.26
CA ILE A 72 26.72 -0.19 15.29
C ILE A 72 27.53 0.62 16.29
N GLY A 73 27.37 1.94 16.26
CA GLY A 73 28.32 2.85 16.92
C GLY A 73 29.69 2.74 16.26
N ASP A 74 30.73 2.50 17.06
CA ASP A 74 32.11 2.37 16.60
C ASP A 74 32.53 0.93 16.30
N GLU A 75 31.69 -0.06 16.65
CA GLU A 75 32.00 -1.48 16.53
C GLU A 75 31.36 -2.11 15.27
N PRO A 76 31.95 -3.20 14.73
CA PRO A 76 31.33 -3.97 13.65
C PRO A 76 29.92 -4.43 14.04
N ALA A 77 28.96 -4.32 13.11
CA ALA A 77 27.60 -4.81 13.35
C ALA A 77 27.57 -6.33 13.64
N SER A 78 28.53 -7.07 13.09
CA SER A 78 28.69 -8.52 13.26
C SER A 78 28.94 -8.96 14.70
N THR A 79 29.41 -8.04 15.55
CA THR A 79 29.54 -8.28 17.00
C THR A 79 28.17 -8.54 17.64
N TYR A 80 27.11 -7.93 17.11
CA TYR A 80 25.77 -7.96 17.71
C TYR A 80 24.76 -8.77 16.92
N THR A 81 24.94 -8.92 15.61
CA THR A 81 23.93 -9.55 14.75
C THR A 81 24.53 -10.19 13.50
N THR A 82 23.94 -11.30 13.08
CA THR A 82 24.24 -11.97 11.80
C THR A 82 23.37 -11.45 10.64
N ALA A 83 22.50 -10.47 10.88
CA ALA A 83 21.61 -9.93 9.86
C ALA A 83 22.41 -9.29 8.71
N ARG A 84 22.36 -9.91 7.52
CA ARG A 84 23.16 -9.48 6.37
C ARG A 84 22.88 -8.04 5.93
N VAL A 85 21.61 -7.63 6.02
CA VAL A 85 21.16 -6.25 5.73
C VAL A 85 21.87 -5.18 6.55
N LEU A 86 22.41 -5.51 7.73
CA LEU A 86 23.14 -4.58 8.60
C LEU A 86 24.67 -4.72 8.50
N ASN A 87 25.16 -5.84 7.94
CA ASN A 87 26.58 -6.18 7.88
C ASN A 87 27.21 -5.85 6.52
N GLU A 88 26.47 -6.01 5.42
CA GLU A 88 26.98 -5.82 4.06
C GLU A 88 26.93 -4.33 3.66
N THR A 89 28.10 -3.72 3.46
CA THR A 89 28.25 -2.32 3.04
C THR A 89 28.21 -2.17 1.52
N GLY A 90 27.74 -1.02 1.00
CA GLY A 90 27.64 -0.78 -0.45
C GLY A 90 26.46 -1.51 -1.11
N VAL A 91 25.63 -2.20 -0.33
CA VAL A 91 24.43 -2.90 -0.81
C VAL A 91 23.21 -2.01 -0.59
N GLN A 92 22.54 -1.64 -1.69
CA GLN A 92 21.27 -0.94 -1.62
C GLN A 92 20.12 -1.94 -1.44
N THR A 93 19.62 -2.04 -0.22
CA THR A 93 18.45 -2.86 0.10
C THR A 93 17.17 -2.09 -0.24
N PRO A 94 16.32 -2.57 -1.16
CA PRO A 94 15.08 -1.88 -1.49
C PRO A 94 14.14 -1.84 -0.29
N VAL A 95 13.58 -0.67 -0.01
CA VAL A 95 12.60 -0.48 1.07
C VAL A 95 11.28 0.07 0.55
N PHE A 96 10.21 -0.26 1.28
CA PHE A 96 8.94 0.45 1.19
C PHE A 96 8.56 0.94 2.58
N VAL A 97 8.32 2.23 2.71
CA VAL A 97 7.92 2.86 3.96
C VAL A 97 6.46 3.28 3.87
N ARG A 98 5.69 3.00 4.91
CA ARG A 98 4.33 3.52 5.07
C ARG A 98 4.24 4.38 6.34
N PHE A 99 3.88 5.64 6.15
CA PHE A 99 3.53 6.57 7.21
C PHE A 99 2.02 6.57 7.44
N SER A 100 1.57 6.80 8.68
CA SER A 100 0.14 6.82 9.00
C SER A 100 -0.18 7.60 10.27
N THR A 101 -1.43 8.05 10.42
CA THR A 101 -2.02 8.37 11.74
C THR A 101 -2.42 7.05 12.44
N VAL A 102 -3.13 7.08 13.57
CA VAL A 102 -3.56 5.88 14.31
C VAL A 102 -5.08 5.74 14.36
N ILE A 103 -5.76 6.74 14.93
CA ILE A 103 -7.19 6.67 15.32
C ILE A 103 -8.12 6.85 14.13
N GLY A 104 -7.79 7.80 13.25
CA GLY A 104 -8.66 8.19 12.14
C GLY A 104 -8.74 7.13 11.03
N GLY A 105 -9.92 7.00 10.43
CA GLY A 105 -10.16 6.22 9.21
C GLY A 105 -9.42 6.78 7.99
N LYS A 106 -9.54 6.12 6.84
CA LYS A 106 -8.81 6.43 5.58
C LYS A 106 -8.88 7.90 5.14
N GLU A 107 -9.95 8.61 5.44
CA GLU A 107 -10.19 9.99 5.01
C GLU A 107 -10.00 11.03 6.12
N SER A 108 -9.46 10.64 7.27
CA SER A 108 -9.21 11.56 8.38
C SER A 108 -8.12 12.62 8.05
N PRO A 109 -8.19 13.84 8.63
CA PRO A 109 -7.16 14.87 8.45
C PRO A 109 -5.77 14.45 8.97
N GLU A 110 -4.73 14.71 8.19
CA GLU A 110 -3.33 14.36 8.55
C GLU A 110 -2.69 15.33 9.55
N THR A 111 -3.33 16.47 9.81
CA THR A 111 -2.91 17.49 10.77
C THR A 111 -3.39 17.22 12.20
N ALA A 112 -4.21 16.18 12.41
CA ALA A 112 -4.73 15.83 13.73
C ALA A 112 -3.63 15.40 14.71
N ARG A 113 -3.77 15.72 16.00
CA ARG A 113 -2.84 15.25 17.04
C ARG A 113 -3.04 13.74 17.27
N ASP A 114 -2.01 12.95 16.96
CA ASP A 114 -2.04 11.48 17.05
C ASP A 114 -0.59 10.96 17.01
N PRO A 115 -0.23 9.77 17.52
CA PRO A 115 1.02 9.13 17.12
C PRO A 115 1.07 8.94 15.60
N ARG A 116 2.27 8.72 15.07
CA ARG A 116 2.48 8.48 13.65
C ARG A 116 3.16 7.13 13.46
N GLY A 117 2.51 6.25 12.71
CA GLY A 117 3.10 4.98 12.29
C GLY A 117 4.25 5.24 11.32
N PHE A 118 5.35 4.53 11.53
CA PHE A 118 6.54 4.52 10.69
C PHE A 118 6.90 3.06 10.43
N ALA A 119 6.21 2.44 9.47
CA ALA A 119 6.42 1.04 9.12
C ALA A 119 7.37 0.93 7.94
N VAL A 120 8.48 0.21 8.10
CA VAL A 120 9.50 -0.02 7.07
C VAL A 120 9.53 -1.50 6.72
N LYS A 121 9.35 -1.83 5.43
CA LYS A 121 9.61 -3.16 4.89
C LYS A 121 10.94 -3.14 4.15
N LEU A 122 11.92 -3.88 4.64
CA LEU A 122 13.21 -4.09 3.99
C LEU A 122 13.16 -5.40 3.20
N LYS A 123 13.39 -5.33 1.89
CA LYS A 123 13.45 -6.51 1.02
C LYS A 123 14.86 -7.08 1.03
N THR A 124 15.20 -7.78 2.10
CA THR A 124 16.54 -8.34 2.30
C THR A 124 16.72 -9.64 1.50
N VAL A 125 17.96 -10.06 1.35
CA VAL A 125 18.35 -11.34 0.71
C VAL A 125 17.85 -12.57 1.47
N ASP A 126 17.66 -12.45 2.78
CA ASP A 126 17.21 -13.55 3.65
C ASP A 126 15.71 -13.50 3.95
N GLY A 127 14.98 -12.59 3.28
CA GLY A 127 13.54 -12.40 3.44
C GLY A 127 13.13 -10.96 3.74
N ASN A 128 11.83 -10.72 3.77
CA ASN A 128 11.32 -9.39 4.14
C ASN A 128 11.46 -9.19 5.65
N TRP A 129 12.11 -8.10 6.05
CA TRP A 129 12.12 -7.65 7.44
C TRP A 129 11.19 -6.45 7.59
N ASP A 130 10.15 -6.62 8.42
CA ASP A 130 9.18 -5.57 8.72
C ASP A 130 9.48 -4.93 10.08
N LEU A 131 10.06 -3.73 10.04
CA LEU A 131 10.24 -2.88 11.22
C LEU A 131 9.01 -1.98 11.38
N VAL A 132 8.03 -2.47 12.14
CA VAL A 132 6.74 -1.79 12.35
C VAL A 132 6.83 -0.89 13.58
N GLY A 133 7.26 0.35 13.37
CA GLY A 133 7.48 1.33 14.43
C GLY A 133 6.49 2.49 14.45
N ASN A 134 6.68 3.37 15.43
CA ASN A 134 6.04 4.67 15.55
C ASN A 134 7.10 5.78 15.64
N ASN A 135 6.66 7.04 15.47
CA ASN A 135 7.50 8.21 15.72
C ASN A 135 7.86 8.38 17.22
N LEU A 136 6.98 7.94 18.12
CA LEU A 136 7.20 7.94 19.57
C LEU A 136 8.01 6.71 20.00
N LYS A 137 8.82 6.86 21.06
CA LYS A 137 9.68 5.78 21.61
C LYS A 137 8.97 4.87 22.62
N VAL A 138 7.75 5.24 23.02
CA VAL A 138 6.91 4.51 23.99
C VAL A 138 5.51 4.35 23.43
N PHE A 139 4.73 3.48 24.06
CA PHE A 139 3.31 3.29 23.76
C PHE A 139 2.46 3.51 25.01
N PHE A 140 1.15 3.71 24.84
CA PHE A 140 0.24 4.06 25.94
C PHE A 140 0.03 2.93 26.95
N ILE A 141 0.23 1.69 26.51
CA ILE A 141 0.01 0.46 27.27
C ILE A 141 1.25 -0.42 27.18
N ARG A 142 1.40 -1.31 28.16
CA ARG A 142 2.50 -2.27 28.25
C ARG A 142 2.07 -3.73 28.10
N ASP A 143 0.76 -3.97 27.93
CA ASP A 143 0.16 -5.28 27.75
C ASP A 143 -0.78 -5.25 26.54
N ALA A 144 -0.58 -6.16 25.59
CA ALA A 144 -1.34 -6.21 24.34
C ALA A 144 -2.83 -6.50 24.54
N ILE A 145 -3.24 -7.14 25.65
CA ILE A 145 -4.67 -7.40 25.92
C ILE A 145 -5.48 -6.10 26.11
N LYS A 146 -4.81 -4.97 26.38
CA LYS A 146 -5.44 -3.66 26.55
C LYS A 146 -5.50 -2.85 25.25
N PHE A 147 -5.16 -3.46 24.12
CA PHE A 147 -5.16 -2.80 22.81
C PHE A 147 -6.56 -2.66 22.18
N PRO A 148 -7.45 -3.68 22.24
CA PRO A 148 -8.86 -3.51 21.89
C PRO A 148 -9.55 -2.57 22.89
#